data_AF-A0A9D7BRH1-F1
#
_entry.id   AF-A0A9D7BRH1-F1
#
_cell.length_a   1.000
_cell.length_b   1.000
_cell.length_c   1.000
_cell.angle_alpha   90.00
_cell.angle_beta   90.00
_cell.angle_gamma   90.00
#
_symmetry.space_group_name_H-M   'P 1'
#
loop_
_entity.id
_entity.type
_entity.pdbx_description
1 polymer ?
#
loop_
_entity_poly.entity_id
_entity_poly.type
_entity_poly.pdbx_seq_one_letter_code
_entity_poly.pdbx_strand_id
1 'polypeptide(L)'
;MSRIRRLAASGVIGVFLAFALLWCWVHLAANNPLPGLLLRSGFGADGTWLALTASDFLMNIIMCLPAAWALNSLGKDLRLNTLVSVVAFAASSSFLVGLPLHEMSLRIGIQYSLLLASLPVAVWVFSRLRRRRA
;
A
#
# COMPACT_ATOMS: atom_id res chain seq x y z
N MET A 1 9.02 3.48 25.63
CA MET A 1 8.56 2.24 24.94
C MET A 1 9.79 1.44 24.51
N SER A 2 9.90 0.16 24.87
CA SER A 2 11.06 -0.68 24.51
C SER A 2 11.14 -0.90 22.99
N ARG A 3 12.35 -1.18 22.46
CA ARG A 3 12.55 -1.41 21.01
C ARG A 3 11.69 -2.56 20.48
N ILE A 4 11.56 -3.64 21.25
CA ILE A 4 10.72 -4.81 20.94
C ILE A 4 9.24 -4.42 20.81
N ARG A 5 8.71 -3.61 21.73
CA ARG A 5 7.30 -3.15 21.66
C ARG A 5 7.02 -2.33 20.41
N ARG A 6 7.98 -1.50 19.97
CA ARG A 6 7.85 -0.70 18.74
C ARG A 6 7.85 -1.58 17.49
N LEU A 7 8.70 -2.60 17.46
CA LEU A 7 8.75 -3.58 16.37
C LEU A 7 7.46 -4.41 16.29
N ALA A 8 6.97 -4.91 17.43
CA ALA A 8 5.70 -5.63 17.49
C ALA A 8 4.53 -4.76 17.03
N ALA A 9 4.44 -3.51 17.49
CA ALA A 9 3.42 -2.56 17.03
C ALA A 9 3.51 -2.28 15.52
N SER A 10 4.72 -2.16 14.97
CA SER A 10 4.91 -1.96 13.53
C SER A 10 4.46 -3.18 12.72
N GLY A 11 4.73 -4.40 13.21
CA GLY A 11 4.22 -5.62 12.61
C GLY A 11 2.70 -5.66 12.61
N VAL A 12 2.06 -5.36 13.74
CA VAL A 12 0.58 -5.29 13.86
C VAL A 12 -0.01 -4.25 12.89
N ILE A 13 0.61 -3.09 12.76
CA ILE A 13 0.19 -2.07 11.78
C ILE A 13 0.25 -2.63 10.35
N GLY A 14 1.32 -3.34 9.99
CA GLY A 14 1.45 -3.96 8.68
C GLY A 14 0.39 -5.03 8.39
N VAL A 15 0.13 -5.90 9.37
CA VAL A 15 -0.92 -6.93 9.26
C VAL A 15 -2.30 -6.28 9.11
N PHE A 16 -2.63 -5.32 9.98
CA PHE A 16 -3.92 -4.63 9.93
C PHE A 16 -4.11 -3.88 8.61
N LEU A 17 -3.04 -3.25 8.11
CA LEU A 17 -3.04 -2.58 6.81
C LEU A 17 -3.31 -3.58 5.67
N ALA A 18 -2.76 -4.80 5.74
CA ALA A 18 -3.04 -5.85 4.75
C ALA A 18 -4.53 -6.19 4.69
N PHE A 19 -5.15 -6.42 5.84
CA PHE A 19 -6.59 -6.70 5.93
C PHE A 19 -7.43 -5.51 5.46
N ALA A 20 -7.09 -4.29 5.89
CA ALA A 20 -7.82 -3.09 5.52
C ALA A 20 -7.77 -2.83 4.02
N LEU A 21 -6.60 -2.96 3.40
CA LEU A 21 -6.44 -2.79 1.95
C LEU A 21 -7.19 -3.87 1.19
N LEU A 22 -7.09 -5.14 1.58
CA LEU A 22 -7.85 -6.23 0.95
C LEU A 22 -9.35 -6.00 1.03
N TRP A 23 -9.86 -5.63 2.21
CA TRP A 23 -11.27 -5.32 2.38
C TRP A 23 -11.71 -4.14 1.51
N CYS A 24 -10.91 -3.07 1.49
CA CYS A 24 -11.22 -1.89 0.70
C CYS A 24 -11.19 -2.20 -0.81
N TRP A 25 -10.24 -3.02 -1.26
CA TRP A 25 -10.15 -3.50 -2.63
C TRP A 25 -11.36 -4.32 -3.06
N VAL A 26 -11.83 -5.23 -2.22
CA VAL A 26 -13.05 -6.01 -2.50
C VAL A 26 -14.25 -5.08 -2.70
N HIS A 27 -14.40 -4.07 -1.83
CA HIS A 27 -15.46 -3.08 -1.98
C HIS A 27 -15.27 -2.18 -3.22
N LEU A 28 -14.04 -1.78 -3.52
CA LEU A 28 -13.75 -0.97 -4.70
C LEU A 28 -14.07 -1.76 -5.95
N ALA A 29 -13.63 -3.01 -6.06
CA ALA A 29 -13.90 -3.89 -7.19
C ALA A 29 -15.40 -4.14 -7.39
N ALA A 30 -16.16 -4.33 -6.32
CA ALA A 30 -17.60 -4.52 -6.38
C ALA A 30 -18.38 -3.27 -6.84
N ASN A 31 -17.86 -2.08 -6.55
CA ASN A 31 -18.58 -0.81 -6.76
C ASN A 31 -17.93 0.12 -7.80
N ASN A 32 -16.89 -0.30 -8.52
CA ASN A 32 -16.14 0.61 -9.39
C ASN A 32 -16.83 0.83 -10.76
N PRO A 33 -17.30 2.05 -11.08
CA PRO A 33 -17.77 2.36 -12.44
C PRO A 33 -16.62 2.73 -13.40
N LEU A 34 -15.38 2.86 -12.89
CA LEU A 34 -14.21 3.32 -13.63
C LEU A 34 -13.90 2.53 -14.92
N PRO A 35 -14.04 1.19 -15.00
CA PRO A 35 -13.79 0.46 -16.24
C PRO A 35 -14.68 0.94 -17.39
N GLY A 36 -15.95 1.25 -17.10
CA GLY A 36 -16.92 1.71 -18.08
C GLY A 36 -16.66 3.14 -18.57
N LEU A 37 -16.12 4.02 -17.72
CA LEU A 37 -15.76 5.38 -18.10
C LEU A 37 -14.46 5.45 -18.90
N LEU A 38 -13.47 4.62 -18.55
CA LEU A 38 -12.19 4.56 -19.28
C LEU A 38 -12.33 3.93 -20.66
N LEU A 39 -13.14 2.87 -20.79
CA LEU A 39 -13.49 2.31 -22.10
C LEU A 39 -14.16 3.33 -23.03
N ARG A 40 -14.91 4.29 -22.47
CA ARG A 40 -15.55 5.37 -23.25
C ARG A 40 -14.61 6.52 -23.61
N SER A 41 -13.46 6.64 -22.95
CA SER A 41 -12.50 7.73 -23.17
C SER A 41 -11.54 7.51 -24.35
N GLY A 42 -11.62 6.37 -25.03
CA GLY A 42 -10.87 6.11 -26.27
C GLY A 42 -9.37 5.82 -26.08
N PHE A 43 -8.89 5.65 -24.84
CA PHE A 43 -7.52 5.22 -24.59
C PHE A 43 -7.28 3.80 -25.11
N GLY A 44 -6.16 3.58 -25.80
CA GLY A 44 -5.69 2.25 -26.14
C GLY A 44 -5.49 1.37 -24.89
N ALA A 45 -5.41 0.05 -25.08
CA ALA A 45 -5.32 -0.93 -23.98
C ALA A 45 -4.17 -0.61 -22.99
N ASP A 46 -3.02 -0.14 -23.49
CA ASP A 46 -1.87 0.20 -22.64
C ASP A 46 -2.03 1.53 -21.90
N GLY A 47 -2.66 2.54 -22.53
CA GLY A 47 -2.97 3.82 -21.88
C GLY A 47 -3.98 3.66 -20.75
N THR A 48 -5.01 2.83 -20.98
CA THR A 48 -6.01 2.48 -19.96
C THR A 48 -5.38 1.74 -18.78
N TRP A 49 -4.49 0.78 -19.06
CA TRP A 49 -3.77 0.05 -18.01
C TRP A 49 -2.87 0.96 -17.16
N LEU A 50 -2.16 1.89 -17.80
CA LEU A 50 -1.27 2.83 -17.11
C LEU A 50 -2.07 3.82 -16.24
N ALA A 51 -3.17 4.36 -16.75
CA ALA A 51 -4.06 5.25 -16.00
C ALA A 51 -4.67 4.54 -14.77
N LEU A 52 -5.15 3.30 -14.94
CA LEU A 52 -5.67 2.50 -13.84
C LEU A 52 -4.60 2.24 -12.80
N THR A 53 -3.41 1.82 -13.22
CA THR A 53 -2.31 1.49 -12.31
C THR A 53 -1.81 2.72 -11.55
N ALA A 54 -1.74 3.89 -12.19
CA ALA A 54 -1.39 5.15 -11.53
C ALA A 54 -2.47 5.59 -10.52
N SER A 55 -3.74 5.50 -10.89
CA SER A 55 -4.86 5.85 -10.01
C SER A 55 -4.91 4.94 -8.78
N ASP A 56 -4.68 3.65 -8.99
CA ASP A 56 -4.64 2.65 -7.95
C ASP A 56 -3.47 2.88 -6.98
N PHE A 57 -2.28 3.14 -7.51
CA PHE A 57 -1.12 3.48 -6.69
C PHE A 57 -1.38 4.73 -5.82
N LEU A 58 -2.03 5.76 -6.37
CA LEU A 58 -2.39 6.96 -5.62
C LEU A 58 -3.39 6.66 -4.51
N MET A 59 -4.42 5.84 -4.78
CA MET A 59 -5.38 5.40 -3.77
C MET A 59 -4.70 4.60 -2.66
N ASN A 60 -3.80 3.68 -3.00
CA ASN A 60 -3.03 2.92 -2.03
C ASN A 60 -2.18 3.82 -1.13
N ILE A 61 -1.55 4.87 -1.68
CA ILE A 61 -0.82 5.87 -0.87
C ILE A 61 -1.76 6.57 0.13
N ILE A 62 -2.94 7.00 -0.32
CA ILE A 62 -3.93 7.67 0.53
C ILE A 62 -4.39 6.74 1.66
N MET A 63 -4.69 5.48 1.34
CA MET A 63 -5.08 4.47 2.32
C MET A 63 -3.96 4.12 3.30
N CYS A 64 -2.69 4.28 2.89
CA CYS A 64 -1.54 4.09 3.77
C CYS A 64 -1.25 5.27 4.70
N LEU A 65 -1.90 6.44 4.54
CA LEU A 65 -1.64 7.63 5.37
C LEU A 65 -1.88 7.40 6.88
N PRO A 66 -2.97 6.74 7.32
CA PRO A 66 -3.18 6.45 8.74
C PRO A 66 -2.09 5.53 9.31
N ALA A 67 -1.66 4.53 8.55
CA ALA A 67 -0.56 3.64 8.93
C ALA A 67 0.77 4.41 8.98
N ALA A 68 1.02 5.30 8.02
CA ALA A 68 2.19 6.17 8.01
C ALA A 68 2.24 7.11 9.22
N TRP A 69 1.10 7.66 9.63
CA TRP A 69 0.97 8.44 10.86
C TRP A 69 1.29 7.59 12.11
N ALA A 70 0.71 6.40 12.21
CA ALA A 70 0.96 5.47 13.32
C ALA A 70 2.44 5.02 13.39
N LEU A 71 3.09 4.78 12.25
CA LEU A 71 4.51 4.45 12.20
C LEU A 71 5.40 5.64 12.63
N ASN A 72 5.01 6.86 12.27
CA ASN A 72 5.73 8.08 12.64
C ASN A 72 5.55 8.46 14.12
N SER A 73 4.43 8.06 14.75
CA SER A 73 4.23 8.26 16.19
C SER A 73 5.10 7.32 17.06
N LEU A 74 5.59 6.20 16.51
CA LEU A 74 6.48 5.24 17.21
C LEU A 74 7.93 5.77 17.43
N GLY A 75 8.31 6.89 16.83
CA GLY A 75 9.54 7.62 17.16
C GLY A 75 10.83 7.09 16.51
N LYS A 76 11.92 7.06 17.29
CA LYS A 76 13.36 7.13 16.86
C LYS A 76 13.86 6.17 15.76
N ASP A 77 13.09 5.18 15.31
CA ASP A 77 13.54 4.15 14.35
C ASP A 77 12.57 3.99 13.15
N LEU A 78 12.11 5.11 12.57
CA LEU A 78 11.08 5.12 11.51
C LEU A 78 11.40 4.17 10.33
N ARG A 79 12.66 4.12 9.88
CA ARG A 79 13.06 3.24 8.76
C ARG A 79 12.89 1.76 9.11
N LEU A 80 13.31 1.36 10.30
CA LEU A 80 13.21 -0.02 10.78
C LEU A 80 11.74 -0.42 10.98
N ASN A 81 10.95 0.46 11.61
CA ASN A 81 9.52 0.25 11.82
C ASN A 81 8.77 0.13 10.50
N THR A 82 9.09 0.98 9.53
CA THR A 82 8.50 0.92 8.18
C THR A 82 8.87 -0.38 7.49
N LEU A 83 10.14 -0.79 7.55
CA LEU A 83 10.59 -2.04 6.93
C LEU A 83 9.88 -3.27 7.53
N VAL A 84 9.76 -3.34 8.87
CA VAL A 84 9.02 -4.42 9.53
C VAL A 84 7.54 -4.40 9.17
N SER A 85 6.93 -3.22 9.09
CA SER A 85 5.53 -3.08 8.66
C SER A 85 5.34 -3.50 7.20
N VAL A 86 6.27 -3.20 6.30
CA VAL A 86 6.23 -3.61 4.89
C VAL A 86 6.39 -5.13 4.77
N VAL A 87 7.31 -5.73 5.52
CA VAL A 87 7.50 -7.20 5.53
C VAL A 87 6.26 -7.90 6.08
N ALA A 88 5.70 -7.42 7.17
CA ALA A 88 4.46 -7.96 7.74
C ALA A 88 3.29 -7.80 6.77
N PHE A 89 3.16 -6.64 6.13
CA PHE A 89 2.17 -6.38 5.10
C PHE A 89 2.31 -7.36 3.92
N ALA A 90 3.53 -7.52 3.37
CA ALA A 90 3.82 -8.41 2.25
C ALA A 90 3.53 -9.88 2.59
N ALA A 91 3.92 -10.33 3.78
CA ALA A 91 3.68 -11.70 4.23
C ALA A 91 2.18 -11.96 4.40
N SER A 92 1.46 -11.06 5.06
CA SER A 92 0.02 -11.18 5.26
C SER A 92 -0.76 -11.07 3.96
N SER A 93 -0.41 -10.16 3.05
CA SER A 93 -1.06 -10.06 1.75
C SER A 93 -0.83 -11.30 0.90
N SER A 94 0.40 -11.83 0.89
CA SER A 94 0.70 -13.07 0.16
C SER A 94 -0.09 -14.26 0.71
N PHE A 95 -0.20 -14.36 2.03
CA PHE A 95 -0.99 -15.40 2.69
C PHE A 95 -2.49 -15.28 2.39
N LEU A 96 -3.04 -14.07 2.44
CA LEU A 96 -4.47 -13.82 2.25
C LEU A 96 -4.93 -13.98 0.79
N VAL A 97 -4.08 -13.61 -0.17
CA VAL A 97 -4.40 -13.75 -1.61
C VAL A 97 -4.06 -15.16 -2.13
N GLY A 98 -3.26 -15.93 -1.39
CA GLY A 98 -2.87 -17.28 -1.79
C GLY A 98 -2.00 -17.31 -3.05
N LEU A 99 -1.24 -16.24 -3.33
CA LEU A 99 -0.49 -16.09 -4.57
C LEU A 99 0.64 -17.11 -4.69
N PRO A 100 0.63 -18.00 -5.71
CA PRO A 100 1.83 -18.71 -6.10
C PRO A 100 2.76 -17.71 -6.79
N LEU A 101 3.81 -17.26 -6.09
CA LEU A 101 4.80 -16.29 -6.59
C LEU A 101 5.52 -16.73 -7.89
N HIS A 102 5.34 -17.98 -8.32
CA HIS A 102 5.99 -18.55 -9.51
C HIS A 102 5.28 -18.25 -10.84
N GLU A 103 4.02 -17.79 -10.84
CA GLU A 103 3.29 -17.47 -12.08
C GLU A 103 2.85 -16.00 -12.18
N MET A 104 3.55 -15.09 -11.51
CA MET A 104 3.27 -13.67 -11.65
C MET A 104 3.69 -13.17 -13.03
N SER A 105 2.71 -12.78 -13.85
CA SER A 105 2.99 -11.99 -15.05
C SER A 105 3.68 -10.67 -14.68
N LEU A 106 4.50 -10.13 -15.59
CA LEU A 106 5.25 -8.89 -15.36
C LEU A 106 4.34 -7.72 -14.94
N ARG A 107 3.10 -7.67 -15.45
CA ARG A 107 2.10 -6.65 -15.08
C ARG A 107 1.62 -6.78 -13.64
N ILE A 108 1.38 -8.01 -13.16
CA ILE A 108 0.99 -8.28 -11.77
C ILE A 108 2.16 -7.96 -10.83
N GLY A 109 3.39 -8.30 -11.22
CA GLY A 109 4.60 -7.96 -10.47
C GLY A 109 4.78 -6.46 -10.28
N ILE A 110 4.52 -5.65 -11.32
CA ILE A 110 4.58 -4.18 -11.23
C ILE A 110 3.53 -3.65 -10.25
N GLN A 111 2.27 -4.11 -10.37
CA GLN A 111 1.19 -3.66 -9.48
C GLN A 111 1.46 -4.04 -8.02
N TYR A 112 1.93 -5.26 -7.78
CA TYR A 112 2.30 -5.71 -6.44
C TYR A 112 3.47 -4.91 -5.86
N SER A 113 4.48 -4.60 -6.68
CA SER A 113 5.62 -3.78 -6.25
C SER A 113 5.19 -2.36 -5.91
N LEU A 114 4.29 -1.77 -6.70
CA LEU A 114 3.71 -0.45 -6.42
C LEU A 114 2.86 -0.47 -5.14
N LEU A 115 2.09 -1.54 -4.91
CA LEU A 115 1.35 -1.73 -3.66
C LEU A 115 2.30 -1.76 -2.45
N LEU A 116 3.37 -2.54 -2.50
CA LEU A 116 4.37 -2.58 -1.42
C LEU A 116 5.09 -1.24 -1.24
N ALA A 117 5.33 -0.50 -2.32
CA ALA A 117 5.97 0.81 -2.30
C ALA A 117 5.03 1.93 -1.76
N SER A 118 3.72 1.73 -1.76
CA SER A 118 2.75 2.74 -1.31
C SER A 118 2.96 3.14 0.17
N LEU A 119 3.24 2.18 1.05
CA LEU A 119 3.49 2.42 2.47
C LEU A 119 4.77 3.25 2.73
N PRO A 120 5.97 2.89 2.22
CA PRO A 120 7.16 3.70 2.40
C PRO A 120 7.04 5.08 1.74
N VAL A 121 6.33 5.19 0.61
CA VAL A 121 6.02 6.49 -0.01
C VAL A 121 5.12 7.33 0.90
N ALA A 122 4.05 6.76 1.46
CA ALA A 122 3.17 7.45 2.40
C ALA A 122 3.92 7.91 3.65
N VAL A 123 4.79 7.05 4.22
CA VAL A 123 5.67 7.41 5.33
C VAL A 123 6.61 8.55 4.96
N TRP A 124 7.22 8.51 3.77
CA TRP A 124 8.11 9.57 3.29
C TRP A 124 7.36 10.90 3.13
N VAL A 125 6.21 10.91 2.46
CA VAL A 125 5.36 12.10 2.28
C VAL A 125 4.96 12.67 3.65
N PHE A 126 4.48 11.81 4.55
CA PHE A 126 4.07 12.23 5.88
C PHE A 126 5.22 12.80 6.71
N SER A 127 6.41 12.18 6.63
CA SER A 127 7.62 12.67 7.30
C SER A 127 8.08 14.04 6.79
N ARG A 128 7.95 14.30 5.48
CA ARG A 128 8.24 15.59 4.85
C ARG A 128 7.25 16.66 5.30
N LEU A 129 5.95 16.34 5.33
CA LEU A 129 4.90 17.27 5.79
C LEU A 129 5.09 17.66 7.26
N ARG A 130 5.44 16.71 8.12
CA ARG A 130 5.69 16.98 9.55
C ARG A 130 6.88 17.91 9.77
N ARG A 131 7.97 17.74 9.01
CA ARG A 131 9.15 18.63 9.08
C ARG A 131 8.88 20.06 8.62
N ARG A 132 7.87 20.29 7.76
CA ARG A 132 7.49 21.64 7.32
C ARG A 132 6.64 22.41 8.34
N ARG A 133 6.04 21.71 9.31
CA ARG A 133 5.18 22.31 10.36
C ARG A 133 5.90 22.51 11.70
N ALA A 134 7.10 21.97 11.86
CA ALA A 134 7.93 22.11 13.05
C ALA A 134 9.03 23.14 12.80
#